data_AF-A0A0J9CYZ6-F1
#
_entry.id   AF-A0A0J9CYZ6-F1
#
_cell.length_a   1.000
_cell.length_b   1.000
_cell.length_c   1.000
_cell.angle_alpha   90.00
_cell.angle_beta   90.00
_cell.angle_gamma   90.00
#
_symmetry.space_group_name_H-M   'P 1'
#
loop_
_entity.id
_entity.type
_entity.pdbx_description
1 polymer ?
#
loop_
_entity_poly.entity_id
_entity_poly.type
_entity_poly.pdbx_seq_one_letter_code
_entity_poly.pdbx_strand_id
1 'polypeptide(L)'
;MSDRGFLAQLQGYGMTTAEIHYYRPDAPSLLQLFVWQEYDLAPDFPVLFDFLDHWRREITAALHSVRIAHEQLIRPTEWSAVDGILSIR
;
A
#
# COMPACT_ATOMS: atom_id res chain seq x y z
N MET A 1 5.56 -14.70 23.80
CA MET A 1 6.07 -13.86 22.69
C MET A 1 4.90 -12.99 22.26
N SER A 2 4.94 -11.67 22.53
CA SER A 2 3.87 -10.80 22.04
C SER A 2 3.91 -10.78 20.53
N ASP A 3 2.76 -11.01 19.90
CA ASP A 3 2.62 -10.87 18.46
C ASP A 3 2.87 -9.39 18.07
N ARG A 4 3.88 -9.16 17.24
CA ARG A 4 4.27 -7.80 16.79
C ARG A 4 3.11 -7.12 16.06
N GLY A 5 2.29 -7.90 15.36
CA GLY A 5 1.08 -7.38 14.70
C GLY A 5 0.04 -6.90 15.71
N PHE A 6 -0.16 -7.65 16.80
CA PHE A 6 -1.07 -7.24 17.88
C PHE A 6 -0.61 -5.95 18.56
N LEU A 7 0.70 -5.79 18.81
CA LEU A 7 1.25 -4.55 19.35
C LEU A 7 1.05 -3.35 18.42
N ALA A 8 1.24 -3.53 17.11
CA ALA A 8 0.99 -2.48 16.12
C ALA A 8 -0.50 -2.08 16.09
N GLN A 9 -1.41 -3.06 16.16
CA GLN A 9 -2.85 -2.82 16.25
C GLN A 9 -3.23 -1.98 17.47
N LEU A 10 -2.65 -2.28 18.65
CA LEU A 10 -2.87 -1.48 19.86
C LEU A 10 -2.36 -0.04 19.74
N GLN A 11 -1.42 0.22 18.83
CA GLN A 11 -0.90 1.55 18.52
C GLN A 11 -1.71 2.27 17.43
N GLY A 12 -2.80 1.67 16.94
CA GLY A 12 -3.68 2.26 15.94
C GLY A 12 -3.33 1.88 14.49
N TYR A 13 -2.34 1.02 14.27
CA TYR A 13 -2.04 0.52 12.93
C TYR A 13 -3.08 -0.51 12.51
N GLY A 14 -3.52 -0.43 11.26
CA GLY A 14 -4.36 -1.44 10.62
C GLY A 14 -3.59 -2.22 9.57
N MET A 15 -3.99 -3.47 9.34
CA MET A 15 -3.45 -4.23 8.22
C MET A 15 -3.81 -3.51 6.91
N THR A 16 -2.81 -3.23 6.09
CA THR A 16 -2.94 -2.49 4.83
C THR A 16 -2.38 -3.34 3.71
N THR A 17 -3.17 -3.52 2.66
CA THR A 17 -2.75 -4.18 1.42
C THR A 17 -2.71 -3.14 0.31
N ALA A 18 -1.61 -3.08 -0.44
CA ALA A 18 -1.47 -2.23 -1.61
C ALA A 18 -1.15 -3.06 -2.85
N GLU A 19 -1.95 -2.88 -3.90
CA GLU A 19 -1.68 -3.41 -5.23
C GLU A 19 -0.91 -2.37 -6.05
N ILE A 20 0.35 -2.66 -6.33
CA ILE A 20 1.28 -1.76 -7.01
C ILE A 20 1.48 -2.27 -8.43
N HIS A 21 0.96 -1.53 -9.40
CA HIS A 21 1.15 -1.81 -10.81
C HIS A 21 2.32 -0.99 -11.34
N TYR A 22 3.19 -1.64 -12.10
CA TYR A 22 4.38 -1.00 -12.66
C TYR A 22 4.71 -1.56 -14.05
N TYR A 23 5.41 -0.77 -14.85
CA TYR A 23 5.88 -1.17 -16.17
C TYR A 23 7.17 -1.98 -16.06
N ARG A 24 7.20 -3.13 -16.73
CA ARG A 24 8.41 -3.96 -16.77
C ARG A 24 9.54 -3.21 -17.51
N PRO A 25 10.74 -3.06 -16.93
CA PRO A 25 11.84 -2.35 -17.58
C PRO A 25 12.27 -2.96 -18.92
N ASP A 26 12.19 -4.28 -19.05
CA ASP A 26 12.54 -5.04 -20.25
C ASP A 26 11.40 -5.14 -21.27
N ALA A 27 10.17 -4.81 -20.87
CA ALA A 27 8.99 -4.82 -21.73
C ALA A 27 7.97 -3.75 -21.29
N PRO A 28 8.20 -2.47 -21.64
CA PRO A 28 7.40 -1.34 -21.12
C PRO A 28 5.92 -1.35 -21.50
N SER A 29 5.51 -2.18 -22.47
CA SER A 29 4.10 -2.39 -22.82
C SER A 29 3.38 -3.33 -21.85
N LEU A 30 4.10 -4.00 -20.94
CA LEU A 30 3.54 -4.95 -19.98
C LEU A 30 3.48 -4.32 -18.58
N LEU A 31 2.28 -4.37 -18.00
CA LEU A 31 2.07 -4.06 -16.60
C LEU A 31 2.23 -5.32 -15.75
N GLN A 32 2.95 -5.20 -14.65
CA GLN A 32 3.11 -6.23 -13.64
C GLN A 32 2.52 -5.74 -12.31
N LEU A 33 1.94 -6.67 -11.54
CA LEU A 33 1.38 -6.42 -10.22
C LEU A 33 2.35 -6.92 -9.14
N PHE A 34 2.63 -6.06 -8.16
CA PHE A 34 3.27 -6.40 -6.90
C PHE A 34 2.27 -6.15 -5.76
N VAL A 35 2.00 -7.19 -4.96
CA VAL A 35 1.12 -7.07 -3.79
C VAL A 35 1.98 -6.84 -2.56
N TRP A 36 1.82 -5.68 -1.96
CA TRP A 36 2.46 -5.29 -0.71
C TRP A 36 1.45 -5.39 0.43
N GLN A 37 1.87 -5.89 1.58
CA GLN A 37 1.01 -5.97 2.75
C GLN A 37 1.82 -5.73 4.02
N GLU A 38 1.43 -4.70 4.78
CA GLU A 38 2.00 -4.41 6.09
C GLU A 38 1.02 -3.64 6.99
N TYR A 39 1.37 -3.53 8.26
CA TYR A 39 0.67 -2.63 9.19
C TYR A 39 0.98 -1.17 8.89
N ASP A 40 -0.06 -0.34 8.74
CA ASP A 40 0.08 1.09 8.43
C ASP A 40 -0.99 1.95 9.13
N LEU A 41 -0.76 3.27 9.17
CA LEU A 41 -1.63 4.26 9.79
C LEU A 41 -2.48 4.97 8.73
N ALA A 42 -3.76 4.59 8.59
CA ALA A 42 -4.70 5.32 7.75
C ALA A 42 -5.13 6.66 8.40
N PRO A 43 -5.43 7.70 7.62
CA PRO A 43 -5.45 7.75 6.15
C PRO A 43 -4.10 8.14 5.51
N ASP A 44 -3.05 8.35 6.32
CA ASP A 44 -1.79 8.93 5.86
C ASP A 44 -0.83 7.91 5.25
N PHE A 45 -0.99 6.62 5.56
CA PHE A 45 -0.19 5.49 5.04
C PHE A 45 1.33 5.75 4.97
N PRO A 46 1.97 6.22 6.06
CA PRO A 46 3.38 6.58 6.06
C PRO A 46 4.30 5.42 5.65
N VAL A 47 3.99 4.18 6.05
CA VAL A 47 4.85 3.02 5.73
C VAL A 47 4.80 2.69 4.24
N LEU A 48 3.61 2.75 3.63
CA LEU A 48 3.43 2.57 2.20
C LEU A 48 4.14 3.68 1.41
N PHE A 49 4.02 4.95 1.81
CA PHE A 49 4.68 6.03 1.09
C PHE A 49 6.20 5.97 1.18
N ASP A 50 6.76 5.62 2.34
CA ASP A 50 8.19 5.35 2.49
C ASP A 50 8.66 4.21 1.57
N PHE A 51 7.84 3.15 1.44
CA PHE A 51 8.11 2.05 0.50
C PHE A 51 8.09 2.51 -0.96
N LEU A 52 7.10 3.32 -1.36
CA LEU A 52 7.00 3.85 -2.72
C LEU A 52 8.14 4.81 -3.05
N ASP A 53 8.61 5.60 -2.08
CA ASP A 53 9.78 6.47 -2.25
C ASP A 53 11.08 5.67 -2.36
N HIS A 54 11.21 4.58 -1.60
CA HIS A 54 12.29 3.62 -1.80
C HIS A 54 12.23 2.99 -3.19
N TRP A 55 11.04 2.57 -3.65
CA TRP A 55 10.85 2.01 -4.99
C TRP A 55 11.32 2.98 -6.07
N ARG A 56 10.90 4.24 -6.02
CA ARG A 56 11.29 5.26 -7.02
C ARG A 56 12.80 5.50 -7.06
N ARG A 57 13.50 5.35 -5.94
CA ARG A 57 14.94 5.57 -5.84
C ARG A 57 15.76 4.38 -6.29
N GLU A 58 15.37 3.17 -5.89
CA GLU A 58 16.21 1.98 -6.03
C GLU A 58 15.75 1.05 -7.18
N ILE A 59 14.49 1.15 -7.62
CA ILE A 59 13.92 0.26 -8.63
C ILE A 59 13.71 1.03 -9.93
N THR A 60 14.35 0.56 -11.01
CA THR A 60 14.28 1.17 -12.35
C THR A 60 12.88 1.08 -13.00
N ALA A 61 11.98 0.28 -12.42
CA ALA A 61 10.65 0.03 -12.95
C ALA A 61 9.68 1.16 -12.62
N ALA A 62 9.11 1.79 -13.66
CA ALA A 62 8.20 2.91 -13.51
C ALA A 62 6.85 2.48 -12.93
N LEU A 63 6.44 3.13 -11.84
CA LEU A 63 5.12 2.94 -11.24
C LEU A 63 4.02 3.45 -12.19
N HIS A 64 2.93 2.69 -12.30
CA HIS A 64 1.74 3.06 -13.06
C HIS A 64 0.59 3.47 -12.14
N SER A 65 0.22 2.61 -11.20
CA SER A 65 -0.88 2.87 -10.26
C SER A 65 -0.70 2.09 -8.96
N VAL A 66 -1.23 2.66 -7.88
CA VAL A 66 -1.30 2.01 -6.56
C VAL A 66 -2.75 2.02 -6.11
N ARG A 67 -3.28 0.85 -5.71
CA ARG A 67 -4.61 0.70 -5.14
C ARG A 67 -4.49 0.19 -3.70
N ILE A 68 -5.10 0.91 -2.75
CA ILE A 68 -4.98 0.62 -1.33
C ILE A 68 -6.28 -0.02 -0.83
N ALA A 69 -6.16 -1.14 -0.14
CA ALA A 69 -7.21 -1.74 0.68
C ALA A 69 -6.75 -1.73 2.14
N HIS A 70 -7.54 -1.13 3.01
CA HIS A 70 -7.21 -0.98 4.44
C HIS A 70 -8.45 -1.23 5.29
N GLU A 71 -8.29 -1.94 6.41
CA GLU A 71 -9.34 -2.17 7.39
C GLU A 71 -9.07 -1.34 8.67
N GLN A 72 -9.93 -0.35 8.98
CA GLN A 72 -9.90 0.35 10.26
C GLN A 72 -10.66 -0.47 11.31
N LEU A 73 -10.00 -0.82 12.42
CA LEU A 73 -10.50 -1.80 13.39
C LEU A 73 -11.67 -1.30 14.29
N ILE A 74 -12.09 -0.03 14.24
CA ILE A 74 -13.11 0.52 15.18
C ILE A 74 -14.10 1.47 14.48
N ARG A 75 -14.93 0.94 13.58
CA ARG A 75 -16.22 1.53 13.17
C ARG A 75 -17.20 0.39 12.83
N PRO A 76 -18.53 0.57 12.97
CA PRO A 76 -19.50 -0.34 12.36
C PRO A 76 -19.15 -0.48 10.88
N THR A 77 -19.36 -1.67 10.29
CA THR A 77 -19.05 -1.98 8.89
C THR A 77 -19.68 -0.97 7.94
N GLU A 78 -18.94 0.09 7.63
CA GLU A 78 -19.16 0.94 6.48
C GLU A 78 -18.15 0.49 5.44
N TRP A 79 -18.64 -0.25 4.44
CA TRP A 79 -17.89 -0.44 3.23
C TRP A 79 -17.79 0.92 2.54
N SER A 80 -16.65 1.59 2.71
CA SER A 80 -16.26 2.69 1.86
C SER A 80 -15.24 2.16 0.87
N ALA A 81 -15.64 1.99 -0.39
CA ALA A 81 -14.67 1.84 -1.47
C ALA A 81 -13.91 3.17 -1.55
N VAL A 82 -12.71 3.22 -0.97
CA VAL A 82 -11.80 4.32 -1.22
C VAL A 82 -11.22 4.07 -2.61
N ASP A 83 -11.95 4.47 -3.64
CA ASP A 83 -11.48 4.51 -5.04
C ASP A 83 -10.44 5.64 -5.20
N GLY A 84 -9.35 5.54 -4.45
CA GLY A 84 -8.19 6.40 -4.60
C GLY A 84 -7.27 5.81 -5.65
N ILE A 85 -7.51 6.07 -6.93
CA ILE A 85 -6.46 5.89 -7.94
C ILE A 85 -5.53 7.10 -7.81
N LEU A 86 -4.41 6.94 -7.10
CA LEU A 86 -3.35 7.93 -7.10
C LEU A 86 -2.54 7.77 -8.39
N SER A 87 -2.97 8.48 -9.45
CA SER A 87 -2.17 8.62 -10.67
C SER A 87 -1.08 9.66 -10.46
N ILE A 88 0.17 9.21 -10.43
CA ILE A 88 1.34 10.06 -10.27
C ILE A 88 1.82 10.37 -11.70
N ARG A 89 1.51 11.56 -12.19
CA ARG A 89 1.98 12.08 -13.48
C ARG A 89 3.37 12.67 -13.38
#